data_AF-A0A6J8BJH4-F1
#
_entry.id   AF-A0A6J8BJH4-F1
#
_cell.length_a   1.000
_cell.length_b   1.000
_cell.length_c   1.000
_cell.angle_alpha   90.00
_cell.angle_beta   90.00
_cell.angle_gamma   90.00
#
_symmetry.space_group_name_H-M   'P 1'
#
loop_
_entity.id
_entity.type
_entity.pdbx_description
1 polymer ?
#
loop_
_entity_poly.entity_id
_entity_poly.type
_entity_poly.pdbx_seq_one_letter_code
_entity_poly.pdbx_strand_id
1 'polypeptide(L)'
;MFHSETSDKNKKKIIEAMCQMSSDVRIVFATTALGMGIDVVACHSIILYGSPRSILDLVQETGRVGRDNANSVAILLHNSFHLRNVNKEVRTVFTTNTCRRHVLMSNFLQDTELEELAKKECNKHTCCDNCAKNCSCGDCEILQIESLIENVETVSHDSDSDTIEYEYNAAADDGVELFSSDDDFLAELDENI
;
A
#
# COMPACT_ATOMS: atom_id res chain seq x y z
N MET A 1 13.10 7.26 7.10
CA MET A 1 13.20 6.06 6.26
C MET A 1 13.77 4.92 7.09
N PHE A 2 13.31 3.68 6.91
CA PHE A 2 13.75 2.48 7.62
C PHE A 2 14.20 1.40 6.63
N HIS A 3 15.49 1.07 6.65
CA HIS A 3 16.08 0.02 5.81
C HIS A 3 17.27 -0.62 6.53
N SER A 4 17.89 -1.62 5.91
CA SER A 4 19.01 -2.38 6.48
C SER A 4 20.17 -1.51 6.96
N GLU A 5 20.51 -0.47 6.19
CA GLU A 5 21.64 0.43 6.47
C GLU A 5 21.27 1.62 7.35
N THR A 6 20.00 1.77 7.75
CA THR A 6 19.63 2.78 8.75
C THR A 6 20.37 2.49 10.05
N SER A 7 21.02 3.51 10.62
CA SER A 7 21.79 3.36 11.87
C SER A 7 20.90 2.84 13.00
N ASP A 8 21.46 2.04 13.91
CA ASP A 8 20.70 1.45 15.02
C ASP A 8 20.03 2.51 15.91
N LYS A 9 20.69 3.66 16.09
CA LYS A 9 20.12 4.81 16.79
C LYS A 9 18.84 5.31 16.11
N ASN A 10 18.85 5.40 14.78
CA ASN A 10 17.68 5.88 14.03
C ASN A 10 16.59 4.80 13.94
N LYS A 11 16.96 3.52 13.77
CA LYS A 11 16.00 2.40 13.82
C LYS A 11 15.22 2.40 15.13
N LYS A 12 15.91 2.54 16.28
CA LYS A 12 15.27 2.62 17.60
C LYS A 12 14.30 3.79 17.71
N LYS A 13 14.72 5.00 17.31
CA LYS A 13 13.85 6.19 17.31
C LYS A 13 12.60 6.01 16.47
N ILE A 14 12.73 5.44 15.27
CA ILE A 14 11.59 5.19 14.38
C ILE A 14 10.65 4.17 15.02
N ILE A 15 11.17 3.05 15.55
CA ILE A 15 10.35 2.02 16.22
C ILE A 15 9.62 2.60 17.44
N GLU A 16 10.33 3.33 18.31
CA GLU A 16 9.74 3.99 19.48
C GLU A 16 8.61 4.94 19.07
N ALA A 17 8.83 5.76 18.03
CA ALA A 17 7.83 6.66 17.49
C ALA A 17 6.61 5.92 16.90
N MET A 18 6.81 4.79 16.20
CA MET A 18 5.72 4.01 15.61
C MET A 18 4.88 3.24 16.64
N CYS A 19 5.43 3.00 17.84
CA CYS A 19 4.74 2.29 18.92
C CYS A 19 4.07 3.24 19.93
N GLN A 20 4.12 4.56 19.72
CA GLN A 20 3.57 5.57 20.62
C GLN A 20 2.41 6.33 19.97
N MET A 21 1.23 6.31 20.60
CA MET A 21 0.04 7.04 20.11
C MET A 21 0.24 8.56 20.06
N SER A 22 1.10 9.11 20.91
CA SER A 22 1.41 10.54 20.99
C SER A 22 2.53 10.98 20.04
N SER A 23 2.97 10.10 19.13
CA SER A 23 4.05 10.38 18.20
C SER A 23 3.59 11.29 17.06
N ASP A 24 4.45 12.24 16.70
CA ASP A 24 4.27 13.11 15.53
C ASP A 24 4.67 12.41 14.22
N VAL A 25 5.27 11.21 14.29
CA VAL A 25 5.63 10.44 13.08
C VAL A 25 4.37 9.81 12.49
N ARG A 26 3.93 10.35 11.35
CA ARG A 26 2.72 9.89 10.64
C ARG A 26 3.01 8.89 9.52
N ILE A 27 4.17 9.00 8.87
CA ILE A 27 4.54 8.21 7.70
C ILE A 27 5.96 7.68 7.88
N VAL A 28 6.15 6.40 7.59
CA VAL A 28 7.47 5.76 7.55
C VAL A 28 7.64 5.04 6.23
N PHE A 29 8.60 5.50 5.43
CA PHE A 29 9.08 4.77 4.26
C PHE A 29 9.99 3.63 4.72
N ALA A 30 9.64 2.40 4.35
CA ALA A 30 10.37 1.23 4.79
C ALA A 30 10.52 0.19 3.67
N THR A 31 11.63 -0.53 3.69
CA THR A 31 11.77 -1.78 2.94
C THR A 31 11.21 -2.95 3.74
N THR A 32 11.24 -4.15 3.16
CA THR A 32 10.87 -5.40 3.86
C THR A 32 11.66 -5.66 5.16
N ALA A 33 12.76 -4.93 5.37
CA ALA A 33 13.54 -4.95 6.60
C ALA A 33 12.80 -4.39 7.82
N LEU A 34 11.73 -3.60 7.65
CA LEU A 34 10.75 -3.30 8.71
C LEU A 34 9.86 -4.54 8.96
N GLY A 35 10.51 -5.69 9.06
CA GLY A 35 9.95 -7.03 9.04
C GLY A 35 10.14 -7.71 10.39
N MET A 36 9.07 -8.36 10.86
CA MET A 36 8.97 -9.15 12.10
C MET A 36 9.13 -8.37 13.43
N GLY A 37 8.18 -8.56 14.35
CA GLY A 37 8.33 -8.15 15.76
C GLY A 37 8.01 -6.69 16.10
N ILE A 38 7.62 -5.87 15.12
CA ILE A 38 7.17 -4.49 15.36
C ILE A 38 5.65 -4.44 15.26
N ASP A 39 5.01 -4.02 16.34
CA ASP A 39 3.57 -3.77 16.42
C ASP A 39 3.31 -2.26 16.38
N VAL A 40 2.95 -1.78 15.20
CA VAL A 40 2.67 -0.36 14.97
C VAL A 40 1.28 -0.06 15.49
N VAL A 41 1.16 0.90 16.41
CA VAL A 41 -0.13 1.25 16.99
C VAL A 41 -0.94 2.10 16.02
N ALA A 42 -2.26 1.86 15.93
CA ALA A 42 -3.20 2.63 15.11
C ALA A 42 -2.76 2.84 13.64
N CYS A 43 -2.23 1.79 13.01
CA CYS A 43 -1.87 1.80 11.60
C CYS A 43 -3.09 1.45 10.75
N HIS A 44 -3.61 2.42 9.99
CA HIS A 44 -4.83 2.24 9.18
C HIS A 44 -4.60 2.20 7.67
N SER A 45 -3.38 2.47 7.23
CA SER A 45 -3.05 2.46 5.81
C SER A 45 -1.64 1.97 5.56
N ILE A 46 -1.48 1.13 4.55
CA ILE A 46 -0.18 0.78 4.00
C ILE A 46 -0.22 0.94 2.48
N ILE A 47 0.84 1.53 1.94
CA ILE A 47 1.09 1.56 0.50
C ILE A 47 2.26 0.61 0.24
N LEU A 48 1.97 -0.46 -0.49
CA LEU A 48 2.96 -1.40 -0.96
C LEU A 48 3.38 -0.99 -2.37
N TYR A 49 4.58 -0.45 -2.50
CA TYR A 49 5.15 -0.07 -3.78
C TYR A 49 6.00 -1.20 -4.36
N GLY A 50 5.55 -1.78 -5.47
CA GLY A 50 6.14 -2.96 -6.07
C GLY A 50 5.41 -4.25 -5.71
N SER A 51 5.96 -5.37 -6.18
CA SER A 51 5.41 -6.69 -5.87
C SER A 51 6.25 -7.39 -4.80
N PRO A 52 5.62 -7.96 -3.76
CA PRO A 52 6.26 -8.89 -2.84
C PRO A 52 6.81 -10.11 -3.57
N ARG A 53 7.79 -10.76 -2.94
CA ARG A 53 8.43 -11.97 -3.49
C ARG A 53 7.52 -13.19 -3.34
N SER A 54 6.75 -13.27 -2.27
CA SER A 54 5.84 -14.39 -2.01
C SER A 54 4.46 -13.91 -1.55
N ILE A 55 3.48 -14.82 -1.64
CA ILE A 55 2.13 -14.55 -1.14
C ILE A 55 2.12 -14.36 0.38
N LEU A 56 3.03 -15.03 1.08
CA LEU A 56 3.21 -14.88 2.52
C LEU A 56 3.70 -13.46 2.86
N ASP A 57 4.69 -12.96 2.12
CA ASP A 57 5.19 -11.59 2.31
C ASP A 57 4.06 -10.58 2.10
N LEU A 58 3.25 -10.74 1.04
CA LEU A 58 2.11 -9.89 0.79
C LEU A 58 1.11 -9.88 1.96
N VAL A 59 0.75 -11.05 2.50
CA VAL A 59 -0.15 -11.14 3.67
C VAL A 59 0.49 -10.55 4.91
N GLN A 60 1.78 -10.77 5.15
CA GLN A 60 2.47 -10.23 6.32
C GLN A 60 2.61 -8.71 6.28
N GLU A 61 2.87 -8.15 5.11
CA GLU A 61 3.01 -6.71 4.90
C GLU A 61 1.65 -6.01 5.01
N THR A 62 0.64 -6.53 4.31
CA THR A 62 -0.73 -5.96 4.34
C THR A 62 -1.43 -6.20 5.68
N GLY A 63 -1.13 -7.31 6.38
CA GLY A 63 -1.67 -7.64 7.71
C GLY A 63 -1.12 -6.80 8.87
N ARG A 64 -0.38 -5.72 8.59
CA ARG A 64 0.09 -4.75 9.60
C ARG A 64 -0.96 -3.71 9.94
N VAL A 65 -1.87 -3.41 9.03
CA VAL A 65 -2.92 -2.42 9.25
C VAL A 65 -4.13 -3.04 9.93
N GLY A 66 -4.93 -2.22 10.62
CA GLY A 66 -6.23 -2.62 11.17
C GLY A 66 -6.19 -3.60 12.34
N ARG A 67 -5.08 -3.68 13.07
CA ARG A 67 -4.96 -4.52 14.28
C ARG A 67 -5.84 -4.06 15.44
N ASP A 68 -6.28 -2.82 15.41
CA ASP A 68 -7.25 -2.22 16.32
C ASP A 68 -8.71 -2.40 15.87
N ASN A 69 -8.95 -3.15 14.78
CA ASN A 69 -10.25 -3.32 14.12
C ASN A 69 -10.85 -2.04 13.53
N ALA A 70 -10.08 -0.96 13.39
CA ALA A 70 -10.51 0.21 12.65
C ALA A 70 -10.49 -0.07 11.14
N ASN A 71 -11.37 0.63 10.40
CA ASN A 71 -11.36 0.58 8.94
C ASN A 71 -9.97 0.93 8.43
N SER A 72 -9.41 0.03 7.62
CA SER A 72 -8.03 0.11 7.17
C SER A 72 -7.91 -0.35 5.74
N VAL A 73 -6.91 0.19 5.03
CA VAL A 73 -6.69 -0.10 3.61
C VAL A 73 -5.24 -0.50 3.34
N ALA A 74 -5.08 -1.50 2.48
CA ALA A 74 -3.81 -1.83 1.86
C ALA A 74 -3.88 -1.49 0.37
N ILE A 75 -3.06 -0.55 -0.05
CA ILE A 75 -2.93 -0.10 -1.44
C ILE A 75 -1.73 -0.80 -2.06
N LEU A 76 -1.93 -1.45 -3.20
CA LEU A 76 -0.87 -2.14 -3.94
C LEU A 76 -0.56 -1.35 -5.21
N LEU A 77 0.58 -0.66 -5.24
CA LEU A 77 1.03 0.10 -6.41
C LEU A 77 2.01 -0.74 -7.22
N HIS A 78 1.70 -0.97 -8.49
CA HIS A 78 2.54 -1.77 -9.37
C HIS A 78 2.57 -1.21 -10.79
N ASN A 79 3.60 -1.60 -11.53
CA ASN A 79 3.69 -1.42 -12.98
C ASN A 79 3.99 -2.78 -13.63
N SER A 80 4.08 -2.80 -14.96
CA SER A 80 4.38 -4.02 -15.71
C SER A 80 5.74 -4.62 -15.34
N PHE A 81 6.74 -3.78 -15.02
CA PHE A 81 8.07 -4.21 -14.61
C PHE A 81 8.05 -4.99 -13.29
N HIS A 82 7.31 -4.49 -12.29
CA HIS A 82 7.19 -5.13 -10.98
C HIS A 82 6.60 -6.54 -11.04
N LEU A 83 5.81 -6.86 -12.07
CA LEU A 83 5.13 -8.17 -12.21
C LEU A 83 5.85 -9.17 -13.13
N ARG A 84 6.99 -8.82 -13.74
CA ARG A 84 7.68 -9.68 -14.74
C ARG A 84 8.14 -11.03 -14.16
N ASN A 85 8.75 -11.01 -12.97
CA ASN A 85 9.40 -12.18 -12.35
C ASN A 85 8.81 -12.50 -10.98
N VAL A 86 7.48 -12.44 -10.87
CA VAL A 86 6.75 -12.63 -9.63
C VAL A 86 6.10 -14.00 -9.60
N ASN A 87 6.03 -14.61 -8.42
CA ASN A 87 5.31 -15.85 -8.18
C ASN A 87 3.85 -15.77 -8.67
N LYS A 88 3.34 -16.86 -9.22
CA LYS A 88 2.02 -16.89 -9.88
C LYS A 88 0.91 -16.47 -8.94
N GLU A 89 0.99 -16.86 -7.67
CA GLU A 89 0.02 -16.58 -6.62
C GLU A 89 -0.09 -15.07 -6.38
N VAL A 90 1.04 -14.40 -6.22
CA VAL A 90 1.10 -12.95 -6.04
C VAL A 90 0.59 -12.26 -7.30
N ARG A 91 1.08 -12.64 -8.49
CA ARG A 91 0.62 -12.08 -9.76
C ARG A 91 -0.90 -12.17 -9.91
N THR A 92 -1.50 -13.29 -9.51
CA THR A 92 -2.95 -13.50 -9.56
C THR A 92 -3.70 -12.52 -8.66
N VAL A 93 -3.18 -12.19 -7.46
CA VAL A 93 -3.79 -11.17 -6.59
C VAL A 93 -3.80 -9.80 -7.25
N PHE A 94 -2.72 -9.43 -7.97
CA PHE A 94 -2.61 -8.14 -8.66
C PHE A 94 -3.52 -8.04 -9.89
N THR A 95 -3.64 -9.12 -10.68
CA THR A 95 -4.32 -9.07 -11.99
C THR A 95 -5.74 -9.63 -12.01
N THR A 96 -6.25 -10.15 -10.89
CA THR A 96 -7.61 -10.71 -10.85
C THR A 96 -8.68 -9.62 -11.02
N ASN A 97 -9.78 -9.99 -11.67
CA ASN A 97 -11.02 -9.20 -11.74
C ASN A 97 -12.09 -9.70 -10.74
N THR A 98 -11.77 -10.73 -9.96
CA THR A 98 -12.63 -11.22 -8.87
C THR A 98 -12.21 -10.60 -7.53
N CYS A 99 -12.93 -10.91 -6.45
CA CYS A 99 -12.59 -10.41 -5.11
C CYS A 99 -11.12 -10.72 -4.74
N ARG A 100 -10.33 -9.69 -4.46
CA ARG A 100 -8.91 -9.83 -4.08
C ARG A 100 -8.75 -10.59 -2.77
N ARG A 101 -9.62 -10.35 -1.78
CA ARG A 101 -9.62 -11.06 -0.49
C ARG A 101 -9.81 -12.57 -0.69
N HIS A 102 -10.70 -12.95 -1.59
CA HIS A 102 -10.94 -14.37 -1.89
C HIS A 102 -9.72 -15.02 -2.55
N VAL A 103 -9.13 -14.39 -3.56
CA VAL A 103 -7.90 -14.87 -4.24
C VAL A 103 -6.70 -14.91 -3.30
N LEU A 104 -6.57 -13.93 -2.41
CA LEU A 104 -5.50 -13.91 -1.41
C LEU A 104 -5.64 -15.09 -0.45
N MET A 105 -6.85 -15.30 0.10
CA MET A 105 -7.13 -16.34 1.08
C MET A 105 -7.17 -17.76 0.49
N SER A 106 -7.37 -17.91 -0.83
CA SER A 106 -7.36 -19.25 -1.46
C SER A 106 -6.01 -19.95 -1.41
N ASN A 107 -4.95 -19.22 -1.07
CA ASN A 107 -3.61 -19.79 -0.84
C ASN A 107 -3.46 -20.41 0.56
N PHE A 108 -4.42 -20.19 1.47
CA PHE A 108 -4.31 -20.56 2.89
C PHE A 108 -5.51 -21.35 3.43
N LEU A 109 -6.68 -21.19 2.82
CA LEU A 109 -7.94 -21.76 3.29
C LEU A 109 -8.41 -22.93 2.42
N GLN A 110 -9.18 -23.83 3.01
CA GLN A 110 -9.88 -24.89 2.27
C GLN A 110 -11.12 -24.33 1.55
N ASP A 111 -11.61 -25.04 0.53
CA ASP A 111 -12.76 -24.62 -0.29
C ASP A 111 -14.00 -24.27 0.56
N THR A 112 -14.30 -25.07 1.59
CA THR A 112 -15.42 -24.82 2.51
C THR A 112 -15.26 -23.51 3.28
N GLU A 113 -14.05 -23.18 3.73
CA GLU A 113 -13.76 -21.94 4.45
C GLU A 113 -13.81 -20.73 3.52
N LEU A 114 -13.36 -20.90 2.26
CA LEU A 114 -13.45 -19.88 1.23
C LEU A 114 -14.90 -19.53 0.87
N GLU A 115 -15.77 -20.54 0.79
CA GLU A 115 -17.19 -20.33 0.58
C GLU A 115 -17.85 -19.56 1.73
N GLU A 116 -17.47 -19.85 2.98
CA GLU A 116 -17.94 -19.11 4.15
C GLU A 116 -17.45 -17.66 4.15
N LEU A 117 -16.17 -17.44 3.83
CA LEU A 117 -15.58 -16.11 3.69
C LEU A 117 -16.31 -15.29 2.62
N ALA A 118 -16.59 -15.90 1.47
CA ALA A 118 -17.26 -15.26 0.36
C ALA A 118 -18.68 -14.78 0.72
N LYS A 119 -19.39 -15.51 1.59
CA LYS A 119 -20.73 -15.15 2.07
C LYS A 119 -20.71 -14.03 3.10
N LYS A 120 -19.71 -13.99 3.97
CA LYS A 120 -19.63 -13.04 5.10
C LYS A 120 -19.00 -11.72 4.73
N GLU A 121 -17.87 -11.75 4.02
CA GLU A 121 -16.96 -10.59 3.91
C GLU A 121 -16.68 -10.12 2.47
N CYS A 122 -17.03 -10.90 1.46
CA CYS A 122 -16.86 -10.50 0.05
C CYS A 122 -18.11 -9.78 -0.49
N ASN A 123 -17.96 -9.08 -1.62
CA ASN A 123 -19.01 -8.32 -2.32
C ASN A 123 -19.57 -7.08 -1.57
N LYS A 124 -18.89 -6.65 -0.52
CA LYS A 124 -19.10 -5.34 0.13
C LYS A 124 -18.16 -4.30 -0.50
N HIS A 125 -18.52 -3.01 -0.51
CA HIS A 125 -17.62 -1.96 -1.01
C HIS A 125 -16.32 -1.88 -0.21
N THR A 126 -16.39 -2.11 1.11
CA THR A 126 -15.23 -2.15 2.01
C THR A 126 -14.34 -3.41 1.86
N CYS A 127 -14.67 -4.31 0.93
CA CYS A 127 -13.92 -5.56 0.78
C CYS A 127 -12.59 -5.35 0.02
N CYS A 128 -12.69 -4.85 -1.21
CA CYS A 128 -11.58 -4.50 -2.08
C CYS A 128 -12.12 -3.69 -3.27
N ASP A 129 -11.25 -3.05 -4.03
CA ASP A 129 -11.53 -2.35 -5.28
C ASP A 129 -12.44 -3.13 -6.26
N ASN A 130 -12.19 -4.42 -6.49
CA ASN A 130 -13.03 -5.23 -7.39
C ASN A 130 -14.46 -5.46 -6.88
N CYS A 131 -14.64 -5.55 -5.56
CA CYS A 131 -15.97 -5.63 -4.96
C CYS A 131 -16.65 -4.26 -4.93
N ALA A 132 -15.90 -3.19 -4.71
CA ALA A 132 -16.39 -1.81 -4.75
C ALA A 132 -16.96 -1.43 -6.12
N LYS A 133 -16.28 -1.80 -7.22
CA LYS A 133 -16.78 -1.60 -8.60
C LYS A 133 -18.15 -2.20 -8.87
N ASN A 134 -18.50 -3.28 -8.16
CA ASN A 134 -19.78 -3.97 -8.29
C ASN A 134 -20.79 -3.58 -7.21
N CYS A 135 -20.45 -2.60 -6.36
CA CYS A 135 -21.31 -2.19 -5.27
C CYS A 135 -22.45 -1.29 -5.77
N SER A 136 -23.62 -1.42 -5.13
CA SER A 136 -24.84 -0.65 -5.43
C SER A 136 -25.47 -0.05 -4.16
N CYS A 137 -24.71 0.08 -3.07
CA CYS A 137 -25.28 0.46 -1.77
C CYS A 137 -25.59 1.96 -1.60
N GLY A 138 -25.15 2.83 -2.51
CA GLY A 138 -25.43 4.28 -2.47
C GLY A 138 -24.65 5.08 -1.42
N ASP A 139 -24.23 4.46 -0.32
CA ASP A 139 -23.51 5.07 0.81
C ASP A 139 -22.12 4.42 1.00
N CYS A 140 -21.24 4.51 0.00
CA CYS A 140 -19.87 4.02 0.13
C CYS A 140 -19.02 5.05 0.90
N GLU A 141 -18.53 4.67 2.08
CA GLU A 141 -17.50 5.46 2.79
C GLU A 141 -16.11 5.06 2.28
N ILE A 142 -15.49 5.96 1.52
CA ILE A 142 -14.13 5.79 0.98
C ILE A 142 -13.14 6.35 2.02
N LEU A 143 -12.08 5.61 2.33
CA LEU A 143 -11.03 6.13 3.20
C LEU A 143 -10.31 7.28 2.49
N GLN A 144 -9.90 8.32 3.23
CA GLN A 144 -9.27 9.53 2.64
C GLN A 144 -8.14 9.20 1.66
N ILE A 145 -7.30 8.23 1.99
CA ILE A 145 -6.18 7.82 1.12
C ILE A 145 -6.62 7.12 -0.17
N GLU A 146 -7.77 6.43 -0.17
CA GLU A 146 -8.33 5.82 -1.38
C GLU A 146 -8.82 6.91 -2.34
N SER A 147 -9.44 7.97 -1.81
CA SER A 147 -9.91 9.11 -2.62
C SER A 147 -8.77 9.87 -3.31
N LEU A 148 -7.57 9.90 -2.71
CA LEU A 148 -6.39 10.52 -3.31
C LEU A 148 -5.87 9.74 -4.53
N ILE A 149 -6.14 8.44 -4.60
CA ILE A 149 -5.61 7.54 -5.64
C ILE A 149 -6.59 7.39 -6.79
N GLU A 150 -7.90 7.44 -6.54
CA GLU A 150 -8.92 7.38 -7.61
C GLU A 150 -8.82 8.55 -8.60
N ASN A 151 -8.29 9.69 -8.15
CA ASN A 151 -8.05 10.86 -9.00
C ASN A 151 -6.78 10.76 -9.86
N VAL A 152 -6.01 9.67 -9.75
CA VAL A 152 -4.84 9.44 -10.60
C VAL A 152 -5.30 8.73 -11.86
N GLU A 153 -5.39 9.47 -12.97
CA GLU A 153 -5.66 8.88 -14.29
C GLU A 153 -4.57 7.86 -14.61
N THR A 154 -4.94 6.59 -14.72
CA THR A 154 -4.03 5.55 -15.23
C THR A 154 -3.87 5.75 -16.73
N VAL A 155 -2.82 6.46 -17.15
CA VAL A 155 -2.42 6.50 -18.55
C VAL A 155 -1.86 5.12 -18.92
N SER A 156 -2.72 4.25 -19.46
CA SER A 156 -2.30 2.97 -20.03
C SER A 156 -1.64 3.23 -21.39
N HIS A 157 -0.37 3.59 -21.39
CA HIS A 157 0.43 3.53 -22.60
C HIS A 157 0.91 2.09 -22.81
N ASP A 158 0.31 1.39 -23.78
CA ASP A 158 0.78 0.12 -24.36
C ASP A 158 2.09 0.34 -25.15
N SER A 159 3.12 0.81 -24.47
CA SER A 159 4.47 0.90 -25.02
C SER A 159 5.45 0.30 -24.03
N ASP A 160 6.26 -0.63 -24.50
CA ASP A 160 7.48 -1.15 -23.87
C ASP A 160 8.55 -0.04 -23.69
N SER A 161 8.16 1.13 -23.20
CA SER A 161 9.00 2.29 -22.98
C SER A 161 9.14 2.50 -21.47
N ASP A 162 10.38 2.53 -21.01
CA ASP A 162 10.79 2.47 -19.60
C ASP A 162 10.49 3.74 -18.77
N THR A 163 9.56 4.60 -19.22
CA THR A 163 9.17 5.85 -18.56
C THR A 163 7.66 6.04 -18.60
N ILE A 164 7.03 6.08 -17.42
CA ILE A 164 5.63 6.50 -17.27
C ILE A 164 5.65 8.00 -16.95
N GLU A 165 5.09 8.81 -17.83
CA GLU A 165 4.82 10.23 -17.57
C GLU A 165 3.50 10.33 -16.78
N TYR A 166 3.54 11.01 -15.63
CA TYR A 166 2.33 11.33 -14.86
C TYR A 166 1.88 12.74 -15.25
N GLU A 167 0.67 12.88 -15.81
CA GLU A 167 0.05 14.20 -15.98
C GLU A 167 -0.76 14.55 -14.74
N TYR A 168 -0.40 15.65 -14.09
CA TYR A 168 -1.12 16.19 -12.93
C TYR A 168 -2.30 17.05 -13.42
N ASN A 169 -3.53 16.63 -13.11
CA ASN A 169 -4.73 17.36 -13.51
C ASN A 169 -5.13 18.38 -12.43
N ALA A 170 -4.65 19.62 -12.60
CA ALA A 170 -4.83 20.72 -11.63
C ALA A 170 -6.28 21.22 -11.48
N ALA A 171 -7.25 20.69 -12.24
CA ALA A 171 -8.62 21.21 -12.29
C ALA A 171 -9.56 20.68 -11.18
N ALA A 172 -9.10 19.76 -10.32
CA ALA A 172 -9.93 19.07 -9.34
C ALA A 172 -9.67 19.44 -7.86
N ASP A 173 -8.80 20.40 -7.56
CA ASP A 173 -8.47 20.76 -6.17
C ASP A 173 -9.09 22.10 -5.74
N ASP A 174 -9.99 22.04 -4.77
CA ASP A 174 -10.36 23.18 -3.92
C ASP A 174 -9.19 23.43 -2.93
N GLY A 175 -8.09 23.97 -3.49
CA GLY A 175 -7.08 24.76 -2.80
C GLY A 175 -6.49 24.20 -1.50
N VAL A 176 -5.73 23.10 -1.57
CA VAL A 176 -4.77 22.77 -0.52
C VAL A 176 -3.37 23.19 -0.96
N GLU A 177 -2.89 24.32 -0.42
CA GLU A 177 -1.52 24.81 -0.66
C GLU A 177 -0.47 23.78 -0.16
N LEU A 178 0.15 23.07 -1.10
CA LEU A 178 1.35 22.27 -0.84
C LEU A 178 2.56 23.22 -0.78
N PHE A 179 3.22 23.25 0.39
CA PHE A 179 4.49 23.94 0.57
C PHE A 179 5.52 23.47 -0.45
N SER A 180 6.04 24.41 -1.25
CA SER A 180 7.12 24.20 -2.21
C SER A 180 8.39 23.77 -1.50
N SER A 181 8.97 22.66 -1.95
CA SER A 181 10.31 22.20 -1.58
C SER A 181 11.36 23.14 -2.16
N ASP A 182 12.12 23.82 -1.30
CA ASP A 182 13.37 24.46 -1.72
C ASP A 182 14.42 23.36 -1.97
N ASP A 183 14.83 23.27 -3.23
CA ASP A 183 15.98 22.52 -3.73
C ASP A 183 17.27 23.10 -3.15
N ASP A 184 17.86 22.48 -2.12
CA ASP A 184 19.22 22.85 -1.67
C ASP A 184 19.99 21.74 -0.94
N PHE A 185 19.65 20.45 -1.13
CA PHE A 185 20.29 19.34 -0.41
C PHE A 185 21.17 18.40 -1.26
N LEU A 186 21.82 18.89 -2.33
CA LEU A 186 22.74 18.06 -3.14
C LEU A 186 24.06 18.76 -3.55
N ALA A 187 24.63 19.57 -2.68
CA ALA A 187 26.02 20.01 -2.84
C ALA A 187 26.73 20.07 -1.49
N GLU A 188 27.32 18.94 -1.07
CA GLU A 188 28.53 18.86 -0.23
C GLU A 188 28.83 17.40 0.12
N LEU A 189 29.53 16.70 -0.77
CA LEU A 189 30.26 15.47 -0.47
C LEU A 189 31.34 15.26 -1.55
N ASP A 190 32.27 16.20 -1.61
CA ASP A 190 33.62 16.00 -2.15
C ASP A 190 34.49 17.15 -1.63
N GLU A 191 34.97 17.01 -0.38
CA GLU A 191 36.29 17.46 0.08
C GLU A 191 36.46 17.15 1.56
N ASN A 192 37.45 16.30 1.86
CA ASN A 192 38.13 16.04 3.13
C ASN A 192 37.89 14.69 3.84
N ILE A 193 38.97 13.88 3.71
CA ILE A 193 39.47 12.75 4.52
C ILE A 193 39.17 11.36 3.96
#